data_AF-A0A317F736-F1
#
_entry.id   AF-A0A317F736-F1
#
_cell.length_a   1.000
_cell.length_b   1.000
_cell.length_c   1.000
_cell.angle_alpha   90.00
_cell.angle_beta   90.00
_cell.angle_gamma   90.00
#
_symmetry.space_group_name_H-M   'P 1'
#
loop_
_entity.id
_entity.type
_entity.pdbx_description
1 polymer ?
#
loop_
_entity_poly.entity_id
_entity_poly.type
_entity_poly.pdbx_seq_one_letter_code
_entity_poly.pdbx_strand_id
1 'polypeptide(L)'
;MTERRALAEVAAERTRQDAQWGGPAHDDRMSTDDFVRLITDYAGWARVKAREGSPVEARQRLVQVAALALAAVESLDRRAGHRVEAAPAPERPAASPAPRNESLRWE
;
A
#
# COMPACT_ATOMS: atom_id res chain seq x y z
N MET A 1 -25.19 -15.21 -0.59
CA MET A 1 -23.76 -15.43 -0.28
C MET A 1 -23.54 -15.01 1.17
N THR A 2 -22.74 -15.74 1.93
CA THR A 2 -22.36 -15.31 3.28
C THR A 2 -21.03 -14.55 3.23
N GLU A 3 -20.79 -13.69 4.21
CA GLU A 3 -19.52 -12.97 4.35
C GLU A 3 -18.31 -13.91 4.31
N ARG A 4 -18.37 -15.02 5.06
CA ARG A 4 -17.31 -16.05 5.07
C ARG A 4 -16.98 -16.58 3.69
N ARG A 5 -18.00 -16.80 2.83
CA ARG A 5 -17.78 -17.27 1.46
C ARG A 5 -17.13 -16.19 0.60
N ALA A 6 -17.54 -14.92 0.76
CA ALA A 6 -16.90 -13.81 0.04
C ALA A 6 -15.41 -13.70 0.40
N LEU A 7 -15.07 -13.78 1.69
CA LEU A 7 -13.68 -13.74 2.16
C LEU A 7 -12.85 -14.90 1.59
N ALA A 8 -13.40 -16.12 1.56
CA ALA A 8 -12.71 -17.28 0.98
C ALA A 8 -12.42 -17.10 -0.52
N GLU A 9 -13.33 -16.48 -1.26
CA GLU A 9 -13.15 -16.20 -2.68
C GLU A 9 -12.13 -15.08 -2.95
N VAL A 10 -12.09 -14.05 -2.09
CA VAL A 10 -11.03 -13.02 -2.14
C VAL A 10 -9.67 -13.64 -1.86
N ALA A 11 -9.57 -14.52 -0.86
CA ALA A 11 -8.34 -15.24 -0.56
C ALA A 11 -7.88 -16.12 -1.74
N ALA A 12 -8.80 -16.85 -2.38
CA ALA A 12 -8.48 -17.65 -3.57
C ALA A 12 -8.02 -16.77 -4.76
N GLU A 13 -8.66 -15.62 -4.96
CA GLU A 13 -8.24 -14.66 -5.98
C GLU A 13 -6.86 -14.06 -5.67
N ARG A 14 -6.53 -13.75 -4.41
CA ARG A 14 -5.19 -13.33 -4.02
C ARG A 14 -4.14 -14.38 -4.38
N THR A 15 -4.39 -15.65 -4.03
CA THR A 15 -3.49 -16.75 -4.41
C THR A 15 -3.28 -16.83 -5.92
N ARG A 16 -4.35 -16.64 -6.71
CA ARG A 16 -4.26 -16.61 -8.19
C ARG A 16 -3.41 -15.44 -8.68
N GLN A 17 -3.59 -14.24 -8.12
CA GLN A 17 -2.83 -13.03 -8.46
C GLN A 17 -1.35 -13.20 -8.10
N ASP A 18 -1.05 -13.76 -6.93
CA ASP A 18 0.31 -14.02 -6.48
C ASP A 18 1.04 -14.95 -7.43
N ALA A 19 0.39 -16.05 -7.81
CA ALA A 19 0.92 -16.99 -8.80
C ALA A 19 1.14 -16.34 -10.17
N GLN A 20 0.30 -15.37 -10.56
CA GLN A 20 0.38 -14.70 -11.86
C GLN A 20 1.46 -13.60 -11.91
N TRP A 21 1.62 -12.84 -10.83
CA TRP A 21 2.40 -11.58 -10.85
C TRP A 21 3.65 -11.61 -9.97
N GLY A 22 3.84 -12.65 -9.16
CA GLY A 22 5.01 -12.81 -8.30
C GLY A 22 4.77 -12.44 -6.83
N GLY A 23 3.51 -12.33 -6.42
CA GLY A 23 3.08 -12.18 -5.02
C GLY A 23 3.61 -10.93 -4.31
N PRO A 24 3.84 -11.01 -2.99
CA PRO A 24 4.24 -9.85 -2.17
C PRO A 24 5.42 -9.05 -2.70
N ALA A 25 6.42 -9.72 -3.30
CA ALA A 25 7.59 -9.05 -3.87
C ALA A 25 7.24 -8.16 -5.08
N HIS A 26 6.17 -8.49 -5.81
CA HIS A 26 5.61 -7.63 -6.86
C HIS A 26 4.85 -6.46 -6.24
N ASP A 27 3.96 -6.74 -5.30
CA ASP A 27 3.11 -5.76 -4.62
C ASP A 27 3.93 -4.66 -3.91
N ASP A 28 5.09 -5.01 -3.36
CA ASP A 28 5.98 -4.07 -2.65
C ASP A 28 6.65 -3.07 -3.59
N ARG A 29 6.71 -3.36 -4.89
CA ARG A 29 7.22 -2.43 -5.91
C ARG A 29 6.16 -1.48 -6.44
N MET A 30 4.89 -1.73 -6.14
CA MET A 30 3.78 -0.88 -6.58
C MET A 30 3.60 0.32 -5.65
N SER A 31 3.23 1.45 -6.23
CA SER A 31 2.79 2.61 -5.47
C SER A 31 1.32 2.48 -5.06
N THR A 32 0.88 3.25 -4.07
CA THR A 32 -0.55 3.35 -3.74
C THR A 32 -1.37 3.82 -4.95
N ASP A 33 -0.82 4.72 -5.78
CA ASP A 33 -1.46 5.19 -7.00
C ASP A 33 -1.67 4.06 -8.01
N ASP A 34 -0.67 3.19 -8.20
CA ASP A 34 -0.79 2.01 -9.07
C ASP A 34 -1.93 1.08 -8.63
N PHE A 35 -2.03 0.81 -7.33
CA PHE A 35 -3.13 0.01 -6.77
C PHE A 35 -4.48 0.69 -7.00
N VAL A 36 -4.60 1.99 -6.72
CA VAL A 36 -5.86 2.75 -6.89
C VAL A 36 -6.29 2.78 -8.35
N ARG A 37 -5.36 2.93 -9.29
CA ARG A 37 -5.64 2.89 -10.73
C ARG A 37 -6.21 1.53 -11.14
N LEU A 38 -5.56 0.42 -10.76
CA LEU A 38 -6.07 -0.93 -11.06
C LEU A 38 -7.43 -1.19 -10.42
N ILE A 39 -7.63 -0.78 -9.17
CA ILE A 39 -8.93 -0.89 -8.48
C ILE A 39 -10.01 -0.14 -9.26
N THR A 40 -9.71 1.08 -9.71
CA THR A 40 -10.64 1.91 -10.49
C THR A 40 -10.99 1.26 -11.83
N ASP A 41 -10.00 0.71 -12.54
CA ASP A 41 -10.20 0.03 -13.82
C ASP A 41 -11.11 -1.20 -13.66
N TYR A 42 -10.83 -2.07 -12.69
CA TYR A 42 -11.64 -3.28 -12.45
C TYR A 42 -13.04 -2.95 -11.92
N ALA A 43 -13.20 -1.91 -11.09
CA ALA A 43 -14.51 -1.42 -10.68
C ALA A 43 -15.30 -0.85 -11.88
N GLY A 44 -14.61 -0.14 -12.78
CA GLY A 44 -15.15 0.32 -14.05
C GLY A 44 -15.67 -0.84 -14.92
N TRP A 45 -14.89 -1.91 -15.04
CA TRP A 45 -15.31 -3.13 -15.74
C TRP A 45 -16.48 -3.83 -15.05
N ALA A 46 -16.51 -3.90 -13.72
CA ALA A 46 -17.65 -4.45 -12.99
C ALA A 46 -18.96 -3.74 -13.36
N ARG A 47 -18.92 -2.40 -13.43
CA ARG A 47 -20.06 -1.57 -13.85
C ARG A 47 -20.48 -1.85 -15.30
N VAL A 48 -19.52 -1.98 -16.22
CA VAL A 48 -19.82 -2.33 -17.62
C VAL A 48 -20.50 -3.71 -17.70
N LYS A 49 -19.95 -4.72 -17.02
CA LYS A 49 -20.52 -6.07 -17.00
C LYS A 49 -21.92 -6.14 -16.41
N ALA A 50 -22.21 -5.34 -15.39
CA ALA A 50 -23.56 -5.23 -14.87
C ALA A 50 -24.54 -4.66 -15.91
N ARG A 51 -24.13 -3.62 -16.67
CA ARG A 51 -24.95 -3.01 -17.73
C ARG A 51 -25.17 -3.93 -18.93
N GLU A 52 -24.21 -4.80 -19.23
CA GLU A 52 -24.31 -5.84 -20.26
C GLU A 52 -25.22 -7.02 -19.87
N GLY A 53 -25.78 -7.02 -18.65
CA GLY A 53 -26.61 -8.13 -18.17
C GLY A 53 -25.81 -9.34 -17.68
N SER A 54 -24.52 -9.15 -17.36
CA SER A 54 -23.61 -10.18 -16.87
C SER A 54 -23.28 -10.01 -15.38
N PRO A 55 -24.23 -10.26 -14.45
CA PRO A 55 -24.02 -10.04 -13.01
C PRO A 55 -22.95 -10.97 -12.41
N VAL A 56 -22.75 -12.15 -12.99
CA VAL A 56 -21.70 -13.09 -12.56
C VAL A 56 -20.31 -12.51 -12.85
N GLU A 57 -20.09 -11.98 -14.05
CA GLU A 57 -18.82 -11.35 -14.42
C GLU A 57 -18.60 -10.07 -13.62
N ALA A 58 -19.65 -9.26 -13.41
CA ALA A 58 -19.58 -8.07 -12.58
C ALA A 58 -19.12 -8.41 -11.16
N ARG A 59 -19.71 -9.44 -10.55
CA ARG A 59 -19.30 -9.96 -9.24
C ARG A 59 -17.85 -10.43 -9.25
N GLN A 60 -17.42 -11.15 -10.27
CA GLN A 60 -16.03 -11.60 -10.38
C GLN A 60 -15.06 -10.42 -10.41
N ARG A 61 -15.38 -9.33 -11.13
CA ARG A 61 -14.56 -8.11 -11.13
C ARG A 61 -14.51 -7.44 -9.75
N LEU A 62 -15.61 -7.46 -8.98
CA LEU A 62 -15.60 -6.95 -7.61
C LEU A 62 -14.74 -7.80 -6.65
N VAL A 63 -14.70 -9.12 -6.84
CA VAL A 63 -13.76 -9.99 -6.08
C VAL A 63 -12.32 -9.63 -6.40
N GLN A 64 -12.00 -9.35 -7.67
CA GLN A 64 -10.67 -8.91 -8.09
C GLN A 64 -10.29 -7.55 -7.50
N VAL A 65 -11.23 -6.61 -7.42
CA VAL A 65 -11.05 -5.32 -6.73
C VAL A 65 -10.70 -5.55 -5.24
N ALA A 66 -11.46 -6.40 -4.55
CA ALA A 66 -11.21 -6.68 -3.13
C ALA A 66 -9.83 -7.33 -2.91
N ALA A 67 -9.42 -8.23 -3.81
CA ALA A 67 -8.08 -8.82 -3.77
C ALA A 67 -6.98 -7.76 -4.01
N LEU A 68 -7.13 -6.86 -4.99
CA LEU A 68 -6.17 -5.77 -5.21
C LEU A 68 -6.07 -4.83 -3.99
N ALA A 69 -7.20 -4.53 -3.34
CA ALA A 69 -7.20 -3.71 -2.12
C ALA A 69 -6.48 -4.41 -0.97
N LEU A 70 -6.66 -5.73 -0.81
CA LEU A 70 -5.95 -6.52 0.19
C LEU A 70 -4.44 -6.53 -0.08
N ALA A 71 -4.01 -6.74 -1.33
CA ALA A 71 -2.61 -6.67 -1.74
C ALA A 71 -1.98 -5.31 -1.38
N ALA A 72 -2.72 -4.21 -1.61
CA ALA A 72 -2.28 -2.87 -1.27
C ALA A 72 -2.09 -2.68 0.24
N VAL A 73 -3.05 -3.14 1.07
CA VAL A 73 -2.93 -3.09 2.54
C VAL A 73 -1.74 -3.90 3.02
N GLU A 74 -1.59 -5.13 2.53
CA GLU A 74 -0.45 -6.00 2.89
C GLU A 74 0.90 -5.35 2.53
N SER A 75 1.01 -4.71 1.37
CA SER A 75 2.20 -3.96 0.93
C SER A 75 2.48 -2.75 1.84
N LEU A 76 1.45 -1.99 2.18
CA LEU A 76 1.56 -0.85 3.10
C LEU A 76 1.99 -1.28 4.50
N ASP A 77 1.40 -2.34 5.04
CA ASP A 77 1.73 -2.89 6.36
C ASP A 77 3.18 -3.38 6.40
N ARG A 78 3.64 -4.10 5.37
CA ARG A 78 5.05 -4.50 5.25
C ARG A 78 5.96 -3.28 5.24
N ARG A 79 5.67 -2.26 4.43
CA ARG A 79 6.49 -1.04 4.33
C ARG A 79 6.50 -0.24 5.63
N ALA A 80 5.38 -0.18 6.35
CA ALA A 80 5.30 0.44 7.66
C ALA A 80 6.12 -0.33 8.70
N GLY A 81 6.04 -1.68 8.70
CA GLY A 81 6.88 -2.54 9.54
C GLY A 81 8.37 -2.36 9.27
N HIS A 82 8.78 -2.29 8.00
CA HIS A 82 10.18 -2.03 7.62
C HIS A 82 10.65 -0.61 8.00
N ARG A 83 9.74 0.37 8.05
CA ARG A 83 10.07 1.75 8.46
C ARG A 83 10.40 1.86 9.95
N VAL A 84 9.94 0.93 10.80
CA VAL A 84 10.21 0.93 12.25
C VAL A 84 11.64 0.44 12.56
N GLU A 85 12.28 -0.34 11.69
CA GLU A 85 13.69 -0.79 11.86
C GLU A 85 14.74 0.18 11.31
N ALA A 86 14.35 1.16 10.48
CA ALA A 86 15.26 2.22 10.03
C ALA A 86 15.55 3.20 11.19
N ALA A 87 16.68 2.98 11.86
CA ALA A 87 17.22 3.64 13.06
C ALA A 87 16.92 5.15 13.26
N PRO A 88 16.90 5.63 14.52
CA PRO A 88 16.76 7.06 14.82
C PRO A 88 17.89 7.88 14.20
N ALA A 89 17.54 9.11 13.79
CA ALA A 89 18.49 10.06 13.22
C ALA A 89 19.74 10.21 14.11
N PRO A 90 20.95 10.33 13.54
CA PRO A 90 22.13 10.58 14.34
C PRO A 90 21.92 11.85 15.15
N GLU A 91 22.12 11.76 16.48
CA GLU A 91 22.16 12.93 17.35
C GLU A 91 23.11 13.94 16.72
N ARG A 92 22.60 15.14 16.42
CA ARG A 92 23.48 16.24 16.01
C ARG A 92 24.46 16.47 17.16
N PRO A 93 25.79 16.45 16.91
CA PRO A 93 26.73 16.79 17.96
C PRO A 93 26.38 18.17 18.51
N ALA A 94 26.34 18.27 19.83
CA ALA A 94 26.05 19.51 20.54
C ALA A 94 26.92 20.63 19.95
N ALA A 95 26.28 21.74 19.55
CA ALA A 95 26.99 22.89 19.02
C ALA A 95 28.08 23.30 20.01
N SER A 96 29.34 23.37 19.54
CA SER A 96 30.44 23.93 20.32
C SER A 96 30.03 25.30 20.85
N PRO A 97 30.22 25.59 22.15
CA PRO A 97 29.92 26.90 22.67
C PRO A 97 30.80 27.94 21.95
N ALA A 98 30.17 29.00 21.44
CA ALA A 98 30.85 30.12 20.80
C ALA A 98 31.93 30.69 21.74
N PRO A 99 33.08 31.16 21.22
CA PRO A 99 34.09 31.79 22.05
C PRO A 99 33.51 33.04 22.72
N ARG A 100 33.73 33.17 24.04
CA ARG A 100 33.40 34.40 24.78
C ARG A 100 34.26 35.54 24.23
N ASN A 101 33.62 36.54 23.64
CA ASN A 101 34.26 37.78 23.26
C ASN A 101 34.55 38.59 24.54
N GLU A 102 35.78 38.56 25.05
CA GLU A 102 36.25 39.40 26.16
C GLU A 102 36.71 40.80 25.72
N SER A 103 36.44 41.20 24.47
CA SER A 103 36.99 42.43 23.87
C SER A 103 35.98 43.58 23.77
N LEU A 104 35.27 43.88 24.86
CA LEU A 104 34.53 45.16 25.02
C LEU A 104 34.74 45.69 26.44
N ARG A 105 35.98 46.08 26.73
CA ARG A 105 36.28 47.06 27.79
C ARG A 105 36.54 48.39 27.09
N TRP A 106 35.61 49.33 27.24
CA TRP A 106 35.83 50.72 26.88
C TRP A 106 36.35 51.44 28.13
N GLU A 107 37.61 51.89 28.07
CA GLU A 107 38.08 53.04 28.86
C GLU A 107 37.67 54.34 28.18
#